data_AF-A0A0F9D1A0-F1
#
_entry.id   AF-A0A0F9D1A0-F1
#
_cell.length_a   1.000
_cell.length_b   1.000
_cell.length_c   1.000
_cell.angle_alpha   90.00
_cell.angle_beta   90.00
_cell.angle_gamma   90.00
#
_symmetry.space_group_name_H-M   'P 1'
#
loop_
_entity.id
_entity.type
_entity.pdbx_description
1 polymer ?
#
loop_
_entity_poly.entity_id
_entity_poly.type
_entity_poly.pdbx_seq_one_letter_code
_entity_poly.pdbx_strand_id
1 'polypeptide(L)'
;LAEVTLPQEFDWSQTGLETSKPVSEWQAMGVSPRGGPLAEGLTASVLLPQGRGGPAFIAYPNFRVYFEWNQSFTYVMTAAYFATRLEGAQVYDAGNPQPGLSGEAMKTLQRKLQSMGYDVGDVDGILGSGTRAAVRAEQERLGMPVDGWPTPSLLNQL
;
A
#
# COMPACT_ATOMS: atom_id res chain seq x y z
N LEU A 1 -2.30 -13.45 -3.63
CA LEU A 1 -2.88 -12.13 -3.30
C LEU A 1 -4.39 -12.35 -3.18
N ALA A 2 -5.07 -11.75 -2.21
CA ALA A 2 -6.53 -11.76 -2.15
C ALA A 2 -7.03 -10.38 -1.74
N GLU A 3 -8.17 -9.96 -2.26
CA GLU A 3 -8.79 -8.70 -1.85
C GLU A 3 -9.48 -8.85 -0.50
N VAL A 4 -9.35 -7.83 0.34
CA VAL A 4 -9.89 -7.83 1.71
C VAL A 4 -10.59 -6.52 2.01
N THR A 5 -11.50 -6.55 2.98
CA THR A 5 -12.05 -5.37 3.65
C THR A 5 -11.41 -5.21 5.02
N LEU A 6 -11.36 -3.96 5.49
CA LEU A 6 -10.83 -3.61 6.81
C LEU A 6 -11.89 -2.80 7.58
N PRO A 7 -11.90 -2.88 8.92
CA PRO A 7 -12.73 -2.01 9.76
C PRO A 7 -12.47 -0.52 9.51
N GLN A 8 -13.48 0.32 9.75
CA GLN A 8 -13.37 1.77 9.53
C GLN A 8 -12.29 2.41 10.42
N GLU A 9 -12.15 1.95 11.66
CA GLU A 9 -11.20 2.45 12.66
C GLU A 9 -9.90 1.63 12.71
N PHE A 10 -9.49 1.07 11.57
CA PHE A 10 -8.27 0.28 11.51
C PHE A 10 -7.01 1.12 11.74
N ASP A 11 -6.02 0.55 12.43
CA ASP A 11 -4.69 1.14 12.54
C ASP A 11 -3.92 0.95 11.23
N TRP A 12 -4.01 1.94 10.35
CA TRP A 12 -3.39 1.92 9.02
C TRP A 12 -1.85 1.78 9.08
N SER A 13 -1.22 2.15 10.20
CA SER A 13 0.23 1.99 10.39
C SER A 13 0.68 0.53 10.37
N GLN A 14 -0.23 -0.42 10.60
CA GLN A 14 0.03 -1.85 10.51
C GLN A 14 0.08 -2.35 9.05
N THR A 15 -0.41 -1.58 8.07
CA THR A 15 -0.39 -2.00 6.66
C THR A 15 1.00 -1.81 6.05
N GLY A 16 1.27 -2.40 4.88
CA GLY A 16 2.52 -2.29 4.13
C GLY A 16 3.38 -3.56 4.12
N LEU A 17 4.42 -3.55 3.30
CA LEU A 17 5.33 -4.69 3.11
C LEU A 17 6.38 -4.80 4.23
N GLU A 18 6.52 -3.81 5.09
CA GLU A 18 7.36 -3.88 6.29
C GLU A 18 6.67 -4.62 7.44
N THR A 19 5.33 -4.68 7.43
CA THR A 19 4.54 -5.40 8.44
C THR A 19 4.04 -6.73 7.91
N SER A 20 4.43 -7.82 8.57
CA SER A 20 3.97 -9.18 8.24
C SER A 20 3.46 -9.86 9.50
N LYS A 21 2.24 -10.39 9.45
CA LYS A 21 1.58 -11.09 10.58
C LYS A 21 0.95 -12.39 10.09
N PRO A 22 0.71 -13.38 10.97
CA PRO A 22 -0.14 -14.52 10.63
C PRO A 22 -1.50 -14.06 10.09
N VAL A 23 -2.02 -14.77 9.08
CA VAL A 23 -3.35 -14.46 8.51
C VAL A 23 -4.45 -14.50 9.59
N SER A 24 -4.34 -15.39 10.57
CA SER A 24 -5.25 -15.47 11.71
C SER A 24 -5.23 -14.21 12.58
N GLU A 25 -4.09 -13.55 12.73
CA GLU A 25 -3.98 -12.28 13.46
C GLU A 25 -4.65 -11.15 12.68
N TRP A 26 -4.46 -11.08 11.35
CA TRP A 26 -5.19 -10.13 10.51
C TRP A 26 -6.71 -10.32 10.62
N GLN A 27 -7.17 -11.57 10.58
CA GLN A 27 -8.60 -11.88 10.75
C GLN A 27 -9.11 -11.47 12.14
N ALA A 28 -8.33 -11.68 13.20
CA ALA A 28 -8.66 -11.23 14.56
C ALA A 28 -8.73 -9.69 14.66
N MET A 29 -7.95 -8.97 13.84
CA MET A 29 -8.03 -7.51 13.69
C MET A 29 -9.19 -7.04 12.79
N GLY A 30 -10.03 -7.96 12.31
CA GLY A 30 -11.21 -7.66 11.49
C GLY A 30 -10.98 -7.65 9.97
N VAL A 31 -9.78 -7.99 9.50
CA VAL A 31 -9.50 -8.12 8.06
C VAL A 31 -10.30 -9.31 7.51
N SER A 32 -11.18 -9.05 6.55
CA SER A 32 -12.10 -10.05 6.01
C SER A 32 -11.92 -10.22 4.52
N PRO A 33 -11.95 -11.45 3.96
CA PRO A 33 -11.86 -11.65 2.53
C PRO A 33 -13.07 -11.06 1.83
N ARG A 34 -12.86 -10.44 0.67
CA ARG A 34 -13.97 -10.05 -0.20
C ARG A 34 -14.46 -11.20 -1.08
N GLY A 35 -13.68 -12.27 -1.19
CA GLY A 35 -14.06 -13.50 -1.89
C GLY A 35 -13.10 -14.65 -1.57
N GLY A 36 -13.65 -15.86 -1.50
CA GLY A 36 -12.91 -17.07 -1.10
C GLY A 36 -12.41 -17.02 0.36
N PRO A 37 -11.91 -18.14 0.89
CA PRO A 37 -11.20 -18.14 2.17
C PRO A 37 -9.80 -17.51 2.02
N LEU A 38 -9.31 -16.90 3.10
CA LEU A 38 -7.89 -16.52 3.20
C LEU A 38 -7.04 -17.77 3.46
N ALA A 39 -5.78 -17.74 3.02
CA ALA A 39 -4.88 -18.87 3.20
C ALA A 39 -4.49 -19.06 4.67
N GLU A 40 -4.81 -20.20 5.25
CA GLU A 40 -4.51 -20.54 6.64
C GLU A 40 -3.02 -20.88 6.84
N GLY A 41 -2.51 -20.68 8.06
CA GLY A 41 -1.14 -21.05 8.43
C GLY A 41 -0.02 -20.22 7.79
N LEU A 42 -0.36 -19.25 6.93
CA LEU A 42 0.62 -18.35 6.32
C LEU A 42 0.72 -17.02 7.07
N THR A 43 1.87 -16.37 6.91
CA THR A 43 2.01 -14.94 7.20
C THR A 43 1.69 -14.12 5.96
N ALA A 44 1.20 -12.91 6.15
CA ALA A 44 0.89 -11.99 5.08
C ALA A 44 1.07 -10.53 5.48
N SER A 45 1.11 -9.66 4.48
CA SER A 45 1.07 -8.21 4.62
C SER A 45 -0.24 -7.67 4.03
N VAL A 46 -0.84 -6.65 4.64
CA VAL A 46 -1.98 -5.93 4.03
C VAL A 46 -1.45 -4.75 3.21
N LEU A 47 -1.89 -4.61 1.97
CA LEU A 47 -1.43 -3.60 1.02
C LEU A 47 -2.55 -2.64 0.64
N LEU A 48 -2.23 -1.36 0.59
CA LEU A 48 -3.12 -0.26 0.19
C LEU A 48 -2.51 0.48 -1.01
N PRO A 49 -2.75 0.03 -2.25
CA PRO A 49 -2.12 0.63 -3.43
C PRO A 49 -2.45 2.11 -3.61
N GLN A 50 -3.66 2.52 -3.20
CA GLN A 50 -4.23 3.86 -3.37
C GLN A 50 -4.70 4.46 -2.03
N GLY A 51 -4.04 4.08 -0.94
CA GLY A 51 -4.39 4.51 0.42
C GLY A 51 -5.67 3.88 0.96
N ARG A 52 -6.08 4.31 2.16
CA ARG A 52 -7.19 3.67 2.92
C ARG A 52 -8.58 3.79 2.29
N GLY A 53 -8.75 4.70 1.33
CA GLY A 53 -10.00 4.88 0.61
C GLY A 53 -10.12 4.03 -0.66
N GLY A 54 -9.05 3.35 -1.06
CA GLY A 54 -9.01 2.48 -2.24
C GLY A 54 -9.13 1.00 -1.89
N PRO A 55 -8.84 0.11 -2.86
CA PRO A 55 -8.86 -1.33 -2.61
C PRO A 55 -7.76 -1.74 -1.64
N ALA A 56 -8.03 -2.78 -0.85
CA ALA A 56 -7.06 -3.38 0.07
C ALA A 56 -6.85 -4.86 -0.26
N PHE A 57 -5.62 -5.32 -0.11
CA PHE A 57 -5.27 -6.69 -0.44
C PHE A 57 -4.38 -7.31 0.62
N ILE A 58 -4.58 -8.60 0.87
CA ILE A 58 -3.66 -9.40 1.66
C ILE A 58 -2.69 -10.15 0.73
N ALA A 59 -1.40 -9.92 0.95
CA ALA A 59 -0.30 -10.41 0.14
C ALA A 59 0.50 -11.47 0.90
N TYR A 60 0.53 -12.68 0.36
CA TYR A 60 1.26 -13.83 0.88
C TYR A 60 2.75 -13.78 0.49
N PRO A 61 3.62 -14.67 1.03
CA PRO A 61 5.06 -14.58 0.83
C PRO A 61 5.50 -14.57 -0.64
N ASN A 62 4.76 -15.25 -1.52
CA ASN A 62 5.04 -15.27 -2.96
C ASN A 62 4.92 -13.88 -3.63
N PHE A 63 4.17 -12.93 -3.05
CA PHE A 63 4.08 -11.57 -3.56
C PHE A 63 5.45 -10.87 -3.61
N ARG A 64 6.33 -11.16 -2.64
CA ARG A 64 7.66 -10.53 -2.59
C ARG A 64 8.58 -11.00 -3.71
N VAL A 65 8.40 -12.21 -4.21
CA VAL A 65 9.22 -12.79 -5.28
C VAL A 65 9.11 -11.99 -6.57
N TYR A 66 7.96 -11.37 -6.85
CA TYR A 66 7.79 -10.51 -8.02
C TYR A 66 8.76 -9.32 -8.05
N PHE A 67 9.24 -8.86 -6.89
CA PHE A 67 10.22 -7.77 -6.84
C PHE A 67 11.59 -8.21 -7.37
N GLU A 68 11.94 -9.49 -7.34
CA GLU A 68 13.18 -10.00 -7.95
C GLU A 68 13.20 -9.77 -9.47
N TRP A 69 12.03 -9.72 -10.10
CA TRP A 69 11.88 -9.41 -11.52
C TRP A 69 11.78 -7.91 -11.78
N ASN A 70 11.00 -7.18 -10.97
CA ASN A 70 10.79 -5.75 -11.15
C ASN A 70 10.56 -5.04 -9.80
N GLN A 71 11.39 -4.04 -9.52
CA GLN A 71 11.34 -3.29 -8.25
C GLN A 71 10.16 -2.31 -8.13
N SER A 72 9.32 -2.16 -9.17
CA SER A 72 8.14 -1.29 -9.14
C SER A 72 6.96 -1.94 -8.43
N PHE A 73 6.53 -1.36 -7.31
CA PHE A 73 5.34 -1.80 -6.57
C PHE A 73 4.09 -1.82 -7.46
N THR A 74 3.87 -0.81 -8.29
CA THR A 74 2.71 -0.75 -9.20
C THR A 74 2.73 -1.90 -10.20
N TYR A 75 3.90 -2.22 -10.75
CA TYR A 75 4.05 -3.35 -11.66
C TYR A 75 3.72 -4.68 -10.96
N VAL A 76 4.36 -4.92 -9.80
CA VAL A 76 4.16 -6.13 -9.00
C VAL A 76 2.69 -6.29 -8.60
N MET A 77 2.08 -5.22 -8.11
CA MET A 77 0.68 -5.22 -7.70
C MET A 77 -0.26 -5.53 -8.87
N THR A 78 0.00 -4.94 -10.03
CA THR A 78 -0.80 -5.18 -11.24
C THR A 78 -0.65 -6.62 -11.74
N ALA A 79 0.58 -7.15 -11.77
CA ALA A 79 0.83 -8.53 -12.18
C ALA A 79 0.17 -9.54 -11.23
N ALA A 80 0.31 -9.34 -9.92
CA ALA A 80 -0.31 -10.19 -8.91
C ALA A 80 -1.84 -10.13 -8.97
N TYR A 81 -2.42 -8.94 -9.14
CA TYR A 81 -3.88 -8.80 -9.32
C TYR A 81 -4.36 -9.45 -10.62
N PHE A 82 -3.63 -9.27 -11.73
CA PHE A 82 -3.99 -9.90 -13.00
C PHE A 82 -4.00 -11.43 -12.89
N ALA A 83 -3.05 -12.03 -12.18
CA ALA A 83 -3.06 -13.46 -11.90
C ALA A 83 -4.34 -13.90 -11.17
N THR A 84 -4.79 -13.16 -10.14
CA THR A 84 -6.07 -13.48 -9.47
C THR A 84 -7.28 -13.37 -10.40
N ARG A 85 -7.24 -12.45 -11.36
CA ARG A 85 -8.31 -12.29 -12.37
C ARG A 85 -8.34 -13.46 -13.36
N LEU A 86 -7.19 -14.01 -13.72
CA LEU A 86 -7.10 -15.23 -14.53
C LEU A 86 -7.65 -16.46 -13.79
N GLU A 87 -7.51 -16.50 -12.47
CA GLU A 87 -8.05 -17.55 -11.60
C GLU A 87 -9.57 -17.40 -11.31
N GLY A 88 -10.21 -16.35 -11.84
CA GLY A 88 -11.65 -16.13 -11.72
C GLY A 88 -12.08 -15.30 -10.51
N ALA A 89 -11.15 -14.66 -9.80
CA ALA A 89 -11.52 -13.67 -8.77
C ALA A 89 -12.33 -12.54 -9.40
N GLN A 90 -13.28 -11.95 -8.66
CA GLN A 90 -14.06 -10.77 -9.08
C GLN A 90 -13.19 -9.52 -9.28
N VAL A 91 -13.75 -8.47 -9.92
CA VAL A 91 -13.05 -7.19 -10.11
C VAL A 91 -12.92 -6.51 -8.75
N TYR A 92 -11.76 -5.93 -8.44
CA TYR A 92 -11.57 -5.20 -7.19
C TYR A 92 -12.57 -4.04 -7.05
N ASP A 93 -12.84 -3.64 -5.82
CA ASP A 93 -13.70 -2.52 -5.49
C ASP A 93 -12.79 -1.30 -5.44
N ALA A 94 -12.98 -0.40 -6.39
CA ALA A 94 -12.12 0.77 -6.50
C ALA A 94 -12.23 1.68 -5.27
N GLY A 95 -13.35 1.59 -4.53
CA GLY A 95 -13.63 2.50 -3.44
C GLY A 95 -13.69 3.96 -3.92
N ASN A 96 -13.23 4.86 -3.06
CA ASN A 96 -13.11 6.28 -3.36
C ASN A 96 -11.81 6.83 -2.75
N PRO A 97 -10.64 6.47 -3.30
CA PRO A 97 -9.36 6.94 -2.79
C PRO A 97 -9.24 8.45 -2.99
N GLN A 98 -8.49 9.10 -2.10
CA GLN A 98 -8.11 10.49 -2.33
C GLN A 98 -7.27 10.59 -3.61
N PRO A 99 -7.39 11.67 -4.39
CA PRO A 99 -6.54 11.88 -5.56
C PRO A 99 -5.06 11.83 -5.17
N GLY A 100 -4.29 11.00 -5.88
CA GLY A 100 -2.84 11.01 -5.77
C GLY A 100 -2.25 12.27 -6.38
N LEU A 101 -0.95 12.48 -6.16
CA LEU A 101 -0.22 13.59 -6.77
C LEU A 101 -0.02 13.38 -8.28
N SER A 102 0.02 14.48 -9.03
CA SER A 102 0.56 14.47 -10.40
C SER A 102 2.07 14.19 -10.37
N GLY A 103 2.67 13.82 -11.51
CA GLY A 103 4.12 13.56 -11.59
C GLY A 103 4.98 14.73 -11.09
N GLU A 104 4.64 15.96 -11.45
CA GLU A 104 5.39 17.15 -10.99
C GLU A 104 5.16 17.46 -9.49
N ALA A 105 3.94 17.23 -8.99
CA ALA A 105 3.67 17.36 -7.55
C ALA A 105 4.38 16.25 -6.74
N MET A 106 4.48 15.03 -7.29
CA MET A 106 5.24 13.94 -6.69
C MET A 106 6.74 14.25 -6.64
N LYS A 107 7.33 14.80 -7.71
CA LYS A 107 8.72 15.28 -7.69
C LYS A 107 8.92 16.36 -6.63
N THR A 108 7.95 17.26 -6.46
CA THR A 108 7.99 18.29 -5.42
C THR A 108 7.98 17.67 -4.02
N LEU A 109 7.13 16.67 -3.79
CA LEU A 109 7.10 15.88 -2.57
C LEU A 109 8.46 15.20 -2.30
N GLN A 110 9.01 14.49 -3.29
CA GLN A 110 10.29 13.79 -3.18
C GLN A 110 11.43 14.74 -2.80
N ARG A 111 11.53 15.93 -3.42
CA ARG A 111 12.55 16.93 -3.05
C ARG A 111 12.39 17.42 -1.61
N LYS A 112 11.15 17.67 -1.16
CA LYS A 112 10.86 18.07 0.22
C LYS A 112 11.30 16.98 1.19
N LEU A 113 10.90 15.74 0.95
CA LEU A 113 11.29 14.59 1.76
C LEU A 113 12.82 14.40 1.80
N GLN A 114 13.52 14.52 0.68
CA GLN A 114 14.99 14.49 0.66
C GLN A 114 15.60 15.61 1.49
N SER A 115 15.07 16.84 1.42
CA SER A 115 15.56 17.97 2.21
C SER A 115 15.37 17.77 3.73
N MET A 116 14.43 16.91 4.12
CA MET A 116 14.19 16.50 5.51
C MET A 116 15.05 15.31 5.94
N GLY A 117 15.86 14.74 5.04
CA GLY A 117 16.78 13.64 5.31
C GLY A 117 16.26 12.24 4.98
N TYR A 118 15.11 12.11 4.33
CA TYR A 118 14.60 10.82 3.88
C TYR A 118 15.29 10.33 2.60
N ASP A 119 15.60 9.03 2.56
CA ASP A 119 15.96 8.36 1.31
C ASP A 119 14.70 7.98 0.52
N VAL A 120 14.38 8.80 -0.48
CA VAL A 120 13.25 8.55 -1.38
C VAL A 120 13.65 7.88 -2.70
N GLY A 121 14.95 7.63 -2.92
CA GLY A 121 15.52 7.33 -4.22
C GLY A 121 15.62 8.57 -5.12
N ASP A 122 15.46 8.37 -6.43
CA ASP A 122 15.50 9.44 -7.43
C ASP A 122 14.24 10.32 -7.38
N VAL A 123 14.38 11.60 -7.76
CA VAL A 123 13.26 12.54 -7.92
C VAL A 123 12.65 12.38 -9.31
N ASP A 124 11.98 11.26 -9.52
CA ASP A 124 11.42 10.84 -10.81
C ASP A 124 9.89 11.05 -10.93
N GLY A 125 9.22 11.34 -9.82
CA GLY A 125 7.77 11.47 -9.73
C GLY A 125 7.03 10.14 -9.59
N ILE A 126 7.74 9.05 -9.26
CA ILE A 126 7.19 7.71 -9.06
C ILE A 126 7.10 7.40 -7.55
N LEU A 127 5.97 6.84 -7.12
CA LEU A 127 5.80 6.36 -5.74
C LEU A 127 6.53 5.03 -5.53
N GLY A 128 7.86 5.10 -5.43
CA GLY A 128 8.74 3.98 -5.08
C GLY A 128 8.65 3.59 -3.60
N SER A 129 9.36 2.52 -3.22
CA SER A 129 9.41 2.04 -1.83
C SER A 129 9.97 3.08 -0.86
N GLY A 130 11.09 3.74 -1.21
CA GLY A 130 11.69 4.82 -0.41
C GLY A 130 10.74 6.01 -0.23
N THR A 131 10.16 6.50 -1.34
CA THR A 131 9.16 7.57 -1.29
C THR A 131 7.95 7.19 -0.42
N ARG A 132 7.44 5.96 -0.54
CA ARG A 132 6.31 5.48 0.27
C ARG A 132 6.66 5.38 1.76
N ALA A 133 7.86 4.89 2.09
CA ALA A 133 8.32 4.83 3.47
C ALA A 133 8.42 6.24 4.10
N ALA A 134 9.00 7.19 3.37
CA ALA A 134 9.09 8.59 3.78
C ALA A 134 7.70 9.24 3.95
N VAL A 135 6.78 8.99 3.02
CA VAL A 135 5.37 9.43 3.13
C VAL A 135 4.73 8.92 4.42
N ARG A 136 4.94 7.65 4.76
CA ARG A 136 4.37 7.07 5.98
C ARG A 136 4.94 7.70 7.24
N ALA A 137 6.26 7.90 7.29
CA ALA A 137 6.91 8.56 8.41
C ALA A 137 6.38 9.98 8.61
N GLU A 138 6.15 10.73 7.53
CA GLU A 138 5.56 12.06 7.61
C GLU A 138 4.08 12.06 7.96
N GLN A 139 3.30 11.09 7.46
CA GLN A 139 1.92 10.91 7.89
C GLN A 139 1.85 10.67 9.40
N GLU A 140 2.72 9.82 9.94
CA GLU A 140 2.80 9.58 11.38
C GLU A 140 3.20 10.85 12.15
N ARG A 141 4.27 11.54 11.72
CA ARG A 141 4.75 12.79 12.33
C ARG A 141 3.67 13.88 12.37
N LEU A 142 2.82 13.94 11.35
CA LEU A 142 1.75 14.93 11.21
C LEU A 142 0.41 14.47 11.84
N GLY A 143 0.34 13.27 12.43
CA GLY A 143 -0.91 12.72 12.97
C GLY A 143 -1.97 12.40 11.91
N MET A 144 -1.54 12.18 10.67
CA MET A 144 -2.38 11.75 9.56
C MET A 144 -2.51 10.21 9.55
N PRO A 145 -3.55 9.65 8.90
CA PRO A 145 -3.62 8.21 8.66
C PRO A 145 -2.39 7.71 7.91
N VAL A 146 -1.68 6.73 8.47
CA VAL A 146 -0.43 6.17 7.94
C VAL A 146 -0.72 5.12 6.87
N ASP A 147 -1.32 5.53 5.76
CA ASP A 147 -1.71 4.64 4.65
C ASP A 147 -0.71 4.65 3.47
N GLY A 148 0.35 5.44 3.58
CA GLY A 148 1.42 5.54 2.58
C GLY A 148 0.98 6.13 1.24
N TRP A 149 -0.18 6.78 1.18
CA TRP A 149 -0.68 7.42 -0.04
C TRP A 149 -0.38 8.93 -0.04
N PRO A 150 0.48 9.40 -0.97
CA PRO A 150 0.78 10.82 -1.06
C PRO A 150 -0.40 11.58 -1.66
N THR A 151 -0.97 12.46 -0.85
CA THR A 151 -2.10 13.33 -1.23
C THR A 151 -1.66 14.79 -1.31
N PRO A 152 -2.42 15.65 -2.01
CA PRO A 152 -2.19 17.10 -1.96
C PRO A 152 -2.20 17.67 -0.53
N SER A 153 -3.03 17.10 0.37
CA SER A 153 -3.09 17.52 1.77
C SER A 153 -1.79 17.24 2.52
N LEU A 154 -1.13 16.10 2.26
CA LEU A 154 0.19 15.80 2.81
C LEU A 154 1.22 16.79 2.26
N LEU A 155 1.28 16.97 0.93
CA LEU A 155 2.27 17.84 0.29
C LEU A 155 2.19 19.29 0.81
N ASN A 156 0.99 19.79 1.09
CA ASN A 156 0.79 21.15 1.62
C ASN A 156 1.24 21.32 3.08
N GLN A 157 1.45 20.24 3.82
CA GLN A 157 1.90 20.26 5.21
C GLN A 157 3.42 20.04 5.37
N LEU A 158 4.12 19.69 4.28
CA LEU A 158 5.57 19.62 4.18
C LEU A 158 6.15 20.94 3.66
#